data_AF-A0AAD1RF74-F1
#
_entry.id   AF-A0AAD1RF74-F1
#
_cell.length_a   1.000
_cell.length_b   1.000
_cell.length_c   1.000
_cell.angle_alpha   90.00
_cell.angle_beta   90.00
_cell.angle_gamma   90.00
#
_symmetry.space_group_name_H-M   'P 1'
#
loop_
_entity.id
_entity.type
_entity.pdbx_description
1 polymer ?
#
loop_
_entity_poly.entity_id
_entity_poly.type
_entity_poly.pdbx_seq_one_letter_code
_entity_poly.pdbx_strand_id
1 'polypeptide(L)'
;MELCADCDIRRSVEVPAPRTQGYWRVCERSREIMDFSDEVLLLIVGYLDPYSLLRTGATCYTMHRICSTDSLWAKHCTVVFGSGFRSSDTCYSPKEAFKLLFIWRKVYRSLPYNKYLQDLLFSGTTPKEYWLRWLTLEEVIPLPPIQLADHEIEDIWGIGKDLLDEKHKVTDESLEETEKLVYKYEWKELNKLALGYHGSLINMQELVLQHVSGECHEELEGLFKQYMVCRYQWLFSYWLFGLSRPVAKQLQKLYLWWKSYDKRKVSNWGAANCDIQYIASLHPITLDYLNGILANGEEHVGIRNVENFFSMSRSLLAWILGRRWGRFKQKKVYTETLDEVYKLLKLELHVTLVTHERFWTLAKILSSRVCRLEETAGNYVNWKIIGALPCYRMYLTSGDPLHLYQMKGFLFRKRLINDWLLQEGNMWVRQLLPDCIYQLLEYETTIHEAELHGDTYVAYLSRLIWLYLHSGHQLYMEATKGFILEFAYASFKSQMLENGHIVPLLGFYQPF
;
A
#
# COMPACT_ATOMS: atom_id res chain seq x y z
N MET A 1 -31.96 -33.54 27.39
CA MET A 1 -32.60 -34.41 26.39
C MET A 1 -31.53 -34.66 25.33
N GLU A 2 -30.61 -35.57 25.67
CA GLU A 2 -30.62 -37.01 25.33
C GLU A 2 -29.99 -37.20 23.94
N LEU A 3 -28.70 -37.53 23.87
CA LEU A 3 -28.09 -38.88 23.97
C LEU A 3 -28.33 -39.68 22.68
N CYS A 4 -27.27 -39.92 21.89
CA CYS A 4 -26.54 -41.22 21.79
C CYS A 4 -27.34 -42.25 20.94
N ALA A 5 -26.79 -43.19 20.19
CA ALA A 5 -25.49 -43.83 20.00
C ALA A 5 -25.57 -44.50 18.58
N ASP A 6 -24.65 -45.22 17.98
CA ASP A 6 -23.58 -46.09 18.49
C ASP A 6 -22.72 -46.61 17.32
N CYS A 7 -21.49 -46.99 17.67
CA CYS A 7 -20.69 -48.15 17.22
C CYS A 7 -20.54 -48.49 15.72
N ASP A 8 -19.46 -49.05 15.21
CA ASP A 8 -18.12 -49.53 15.60
C ASP A 8 -17.52 -49.94 14.21
N ILE A 9 -16.23 -50.11 13.91
CA ILE A 9 -15.35 -51.21 14.33
C ILE A 9 -13.93 -50.90 13.81
N ARG A 10 -12.99 -51.13 14.73
CA ARG A 10 -11.52 -51.21 14.67
C ARG A 10 -10.92 -51.96 13.46
N ARG A 11 -9.69 -51.57 13.06
CA ARG A 11 -8.48 -52.39 13.22
C ARG A 11 -7.19 -51.62 12.85
N SER A 12 -6.49 -51.20 13.88
CA SER A 12 -5.07 -50.86 13.90
C SER A 12 -4.24 -52.16 13.89
N VAL A 13 -3.20 -52.21 13.05
CA VAL A 13 -2.14 -53.22 13.14
C VAL A 13 -1.03 -52.69 14.04
N GLU A 14 -0.78 -53.41 15.12
CA GLU A 14 0.26 -53.16 16.12
C GLU A 14 1.65 -53.51 15.58
N VAL A 15 2.63 -52.64 15.82
CA VAL A 15 4.06 -52.99 15.86
C VAL A 15 4.59 -52.51 17.21
N PRO A 16 5.07 -53.39 18.11
CA PRO A 16 5.48 -52.99 19.45
C PRO A 16 6.92 -52.43 19.42
N ALA A 17 7.08 -51.21 19.92
CA ALA A 17 8.38 -50.66 20.29
C ALA A 17 8.79 -51.17 21.70
N PRO A 18 10.08 -51.40 21.96
CA PRO A 18 10.53 -51.99 23.22
C PRO A 18 10.42 -50.99 24.38
N ARG A 19 9.86 -51.50 25.48
CA ARG A 19 9.84 -50.86 26.80
C ARG A 19 11.26 -50.76 27.35
N THR A 20 11.71 -49.55 27.66
CA THR A 20 12.66 -49.32 28.75
C THR A 20 12.23 -48.09 29.54
N GLN A 21 12.09 -48.31 30.84
CA GLN A 21 11.68 -47.37 31.88
C GLN A 21 12.62 -46.17 31.97
N GLY A 22 12.03 -44.99 32.04
CA GLY A 22 12.63 -43.77 32.52
C GLY A 22 11.50 -42.85 32.96
N TYR A 23 11.07 -42.99 34.22
CA TYR A 23 10.08 -42.13 34.85
C TYR A 23 10.62 -40.70 34.92
N TRP A 24 10.26 -39.87 33.95
CA TRP A 24 10.06 -38.44 34.16
C TRP A 24 8.62 -38.15 33.78
N ARG A 25 7.71 -38.21 34.75
CA ARG A 25 6.47 -37.44 34.65
C ARG A 25 6.88 -35.98 34.68
N VAL A 26 7.16 -35.41 33.52
CA VAL A 26 7.08 -33.96 33.36
C VAL A 26 5.60 -33.64 33.46
N CYS A 27 5.19 -33.19 34.65
CA CYS A 27 3.92 -32.51 34.81
C CYS A 27 4.08 -31.15 34.11
N GLU A 28 3.98 -31.13 32.78
CA GLU A 28 3.89 -29.89 32.01
C GLU A 28 2.49 -29.31 32.28
N ARG A 29 2.32 -28.71 33.46
CA ARG A 29 1.37 -27.61 33.58
C ARG A 29 1.95 -26.50 32.71
N SER A 30 1.43 -26.36 31.50
CA SER A 30 1.62 -25.14 30.71
C SER A 30 1.21 -23.98 31.61
N ARG A 31 2.18 -23.22 32.12
CA ARG A 31 1.88 -21.99 32.86
C ARG A 31 1.34 -21.01 31.86
N GLU A 32 0.09 -20.61 32.05
CA GLU A 32 -0.51 -19.55 31.25
C GLU A 32 0.10 -18.22 31.68
N ILE A 33 0.15 -17.23 30.79
CA ILE A 33 0.73 -15.91 31.13
C ILE A 33 0.04 -15.28 32.34
N MET A 34 -1.23 -15.60 32.57
CA MET A 34 -2.02 -15.11 33.69
C MET A 34 -1.66 -15.76 35.04
N ASP A 35 -0.85 -16.82 35.05
CA ASP A 35 -0.36 -17.48 36.26
C ASP A 35 0.87 -16.79 36.86
N PHE A 36 1.45 -15.81 36.16
CA PHE A 36 2.54 -14.99 36.68
C PHE A 36 2.04 -14.00 37.73
N SER A 37 2.91 -13.64 38.68
CA SER A 37 2.60 -12.57 39.65
C SER A 37 2.50 -11.21 38.97
N ASP A 38 1.80 -10.28 39.61
CA ASP A 38 1.63 -8.92 39.12
C ASP A 38 2.96 -8.22 38.80
N GLU A 39 4.00 -8.45 39.61
CA GLU A 39 5.33 -7.86 39.41
C GLU A 39 6.01 -8.38 38.16
N VAL A 40 5.88 -9.69 37.88
CA VAL A 40 6.43 -10.31 36.68
C VAL A 40 5.66 -9.83 35.44
N LEU A 41 4.34 -9.75 35.53
CA LEU A 41 3.51 -9.20 34.46
C LEU A 41 3.82 -7.72 34.20
N LEU A 42 3.96 -6.91 35.25
CA LEU A 42 4.41 -5.51 35.17
C LEU A 42 5.75 -5.38 34.45
N LEU A 43 6.70 -6.27 34.76
CA LEU A 43 8.02 -6.28 34.15
C LEU A 43 7.94 -6.64 32.66
N ILE A 44 7.11 -7.62 32.29
CA ILE A 44 6.89 -8.02 30.89
C ILE A 44 6.24 -6.88 30.10
N VAL A 45 5.12 -6.33 30.60
CA VAL A 45 4.40 -5.27 29.88
C VAL A 45 5.17 -3.95 29.86
N GLY A 46 6.10 -3.73 30.79
CA GLY A 46 6.98 -2.56 30.83
C GLY A 46 8.00 -2.45 29.69
N TYR A 47 8.08 -3.46 28.83
CA TYR A 47 8.81 -3.43 27.56
C TYR A 47 7.94 -3.11 26.34
N LEU A 48 6.61 -3.07 26.50
CA LEU A 48 5.70 -2.75 25.41
C LEU A 48 5.75 -1.26 25.10
N ASP A 49 5.56 -0.91 23.82
CA ASP A 49 5.27 0.46 23.45
C ASP A 49 3.86 0.87 23.95
N PRO A 50 3.57 2.17 24.10
CA PRO A 50 2.30 2.65 24.63
C PRO A 50 1.05 2.11 23.93
N TYR A 51 1.11 1.83 22.62
CA TYR A 51 -0.03 1.31 21.87
C TYR A 51 -0.26 -0.18 22.16
N SER A 52 0.82 -0.97 22.16
CA SER A 52 0.77 -2.37 22.58
C SER A 52 0.32 -2.51 24.04
N LEU A 53 0.74 -1.60 24.92
CA LEU A 53 0.31 -1.56 26.32
C LEU A 53 -1.20 -1.32 26.47
N LEU A 54 -1.78 -0.38 25.72
CA LEU A 54 -3.23 -0.15 25.70
C LEU A 54 -4.00 -1.36 25.17
N ARG A 55 -3.51 -2.00 24.11
CA ARG A 55 -4.14 -3.20 23.54
C ARG A 55 -4.12 -4.36 24.53
N THR A 56 -2.99 -4.59 25.19
CA THR A 56 -2.86 -5.60 26.25
C THR A 56 -3.83 -5.30 27.39
N GLY A 57 -3.92 -4.03 27.82
CA GLY A 57 -4.87 -3.59 28.85
C GLY A 57 -6.35 -3.78 28.48
N ALA A 58 -6.69 -3.87 27.20
CA ALA A 58 -8.06 -4.11 26.74
C ALA A 58 -8.46 -5.60 26.69
N THR A 59 -7.53 -6.52 26.96
CA THR A 59 -7.78 -7.97 26.82
C THR A 59 -8.59 -8.57 27.96
N CYS A 60 -8.25 -8.23 29.21
CA CYS A 60 -8.92 -8.74 30.40
C CYS A 60 -8.74 -7.78 31.59
N TYR A 61 -9.53 -7.98 32.65
CA TYR A 61 -9.50 -7.12 33.84
C TYR A 61 -8.12 -7.05 34.52
N THR A 62 -7.44 -8.20 34.68
CA THR A 62 -6.12 -8.25 35.30
C THR A 62 -5.08 -7.46 34.49
N MET A 63 -5.07 -7.63 33.17
CA MET A 63 -4.20 -6.85 32.29
C MET A 63 -4.58 -5.38 32.27
N HIS A 64 -5.87 -5.02 32.34
CA HIS A 64 -6.30 -3.64 32.47
C HIS A 64 -5.72 -2.98 33.73
N ARG A 65 -5.82 -3.67 34.88
CA ARG A 65 -5.29 -3.18 36.16
C ARG A 65 -3.78 -3.01 36.09
N ILE A 66 -3.06 -4.03 35.63
CA ILE A 66 -1.60 -4.01 35.53
C ILE A 66 -1.11 -2.94 34.54
N CYS A 67 -1.70 -2.87 33.35
CA CYS A 67 -1.35 -1.88 32.33
C CYS A 67 -1.80 -0.46 32.69
N SER A 68 -2.58 -0.26 33.75
CA SER A 68 -2.97 1.06 34.24
C SER A 68 -2.11 1.56 35.40
N THR A 69 -1.05 0.83 35.76
CA THR A 69 -0.14 1.22 36.83
C THR A 69 0.62 2.51 36.47
N ASP A 70 0.55 3.51 37.35
CA ASP A 70 1.15 4.84 37.15
C ASP A 70 2.65 4.81 36.84
N SER A 71 3.41 3.89 37.46
CA SER A 71 4.85 3.76 37.25
C SER A 71 5.21 3.39 35.80
N LEU A 72 4.37 2.61 35.11
CA LEU A 72 4.55 2.29 33.69
C LEU A 72 4.39 3.53 32.83
N TRP A 73 3.32 4.28 33.05
CA TRP A 73 3.00 5.47 32.28
C TRP A 73 3.97 6.60 32.57
N ALA A 74 4.40 6.80 33.82
CA ALA A 74 5.43 7.78 34.17
C ALA A 74 6.75 7.50 33.42
N LYS A 75 7.15 6.23 33.26
CA LYS A 75 8.30 5.85 32.43
C LYS A 75 8.09 6.24 30.96
N HIS A 76 6.92 5.95 30.39
CA HIS A 76 6.60 6.34 29.00
C HIS A 76 6.54 7.86 28.82
N CYS A 77 5.97 8.60 29.76
CA CYS A 77 5.99 10.06 29.76
C CYS A 77 7.42 10.60 29.76
N THR A 78 8.29 10.03 30.60
CA THR A 78 9.70 10.42 30.68
C THR A 78 10.40 10.21 29.33
N VAL A 79 10.15 9.07 28.68
CA VAL A 79 10.77 8.74 27.39
C VAL A 79 10.22 9.61 26.24
N VAL A 80 8.93 9.90 26.21
CA VAL A 80 8.27 10.54 25.06
C VAL A 80 8.20 12.07 25.18
N PHE A 81 8.05 12.58 26.40
CA PHE A 81 7.84 14.00 26.72
C PHE A 81 8.94 14.59 27.60
N GLY A 82 9.84 13.76 28.16
CA GLY A 82 10.93 14.21 29.03
C GLY A 82 10.56 14.33 30.50
N SER A 83 9.29 14.14 30.86
CA SER A 83 8.77 14.30 32.22
C SER A 83 8.13 13.02 32.75
N GLY A 84 8.47 12.64 33.98
CA GLY A 84 7.78 11.57 34.70
C GLY A 84 6.65 12.16 35.52
N PHE A 85 5.54 12.55 34.87
CA PHE A 85 4.36 13.08 35.58
C PHE A 85 3.99 12.15 36.74
N ARG A 86 3.88 12.71 37.95
CA ARG A 86 3.44 11.98 39.14
C ARG A 86 2.04 12.42 39.52
N SER A 87 1.25 11.48 40.05
CA SER A 87 -0.13 11.73 40.48
C SER A 87 -0.24 12.76 41.61
N SER A 88 0.86 13.12 42.28
CA SER A 88 0.88 14.19 43.30
C SER A 88 0.92 15.59 42.72
N ASP A 89 1.40 15.74 41.48
CA ASP A 89 1.78 17.03 40.90
C ASP A 89 0.74 17.52 39.86
N THR A 90 -0.16 16.64 39.45
CA THR A 90 -1.22 16.90 38.47
C THR A 90 -2.55 16.27 38.92
N CYS A 91 -3.69 16.89 38.56
CA CYS A 91 -5.02 16.31 38.79
C CYS A 91 -5.30 15.06 37.94
N TYR A 92 -4.37 14.66 37.07
CA TYR A 92 -4.50 13.54 36.14
C TYR A 92 -3.67 12.35 36.58
N SER A 93 -4.14 11.15 36.27
CA SER A 93 -3.26 9.98 36.29
C SER A 93 -2.17 10.13 35.20
N PRO A 94 -0.95 9.60 35.40
CA PRO A 94 0.10 9.63 34.37
C PRO A 94 -0.34 9.02 33.03
N LYS A 95 -1.28 8.06 33.07
CA LYS A 95 -1.92 7.47 31.88
C LYS A 95 -2.76 8.49 31.12
N GLU A 96 -3.58 9.28 31.81
CA GLU A 96 -4.43 10.32 31.19
C GLU A 96 -3.59 11.50 30.68
N ALA A 97 -2.60 11.94 31.46
CA ALA A 97 -1.64 12.96 31.02
C ALA A 97 -0.92 12.51 29.73
N PHE A 98 -0.44 11.26 29.69
CA PHE A 98 0.16 10.69 28.48
C PHE A 98 -0.82 10.72 27.31
N LYS A 99 -2.06 10.26 27.53
CA LYS A 99 -3.10 10.19 26.49
C LYS A 99 -3.37 11.57 25.89
N LEU A 100 -3.62 12.59 26.71
CA LEU A 100 -3.96 13.94 26.24
C LEU A 100 -2.79 14.58 25.48
N LEU A 101 -1.58 14.56 26.05
CA LEU A 101 -0.39 15.10 25.38
C LEU A 101 -0.06 14.37 24.08
N PHE A 102 -0.24 13.05 24.06
CA PHE A 102 -0.03 12.24 22.85
C PHE A 102 -1.05 12.60 21.76
N ILE A 103 -2.33 12.69 22.13
CA ILE A 103 -3.41 13.09 21.21
C ILE A 103 -3.11 14.47 20.64
N TRP A 104 -2.84 15.46 21.50
CA TRP A 104 -2.53 16.82 21.08
C TRP A 104 -1.36 16.84 20.10
N ARG A 105 -0.23 16.22 20.45
CA ARG A 105 0.96 16.18 19.59
C ARG A 105 0.69 15.55 18.23
N LYS A 106 -0.19 14.55 18.15
CA LYS A 106 -0.58 13.90 16.90
C LYS A 106 -1.54 14.76 16.07
N VAL A 107 -2.55 15.34 16.70
CA VAL A 107 -3.51 16.24 16.05
C VAL A 107 -2.82 17.50 15.55
N TYR A 108 -1.97 18.15 16.37
CA TYR A 108 -1.25 19.35 15.99
C TYR A 108 -0.27 19.11 14.84
N ARG A 109 0.42 17.96 14.79
CA ARG A 109 1.23 17.57 13.62
C ARG A 109 0.43 17.44 12.32
N SER A 110 -0.89 17.29 12.42
CA SER A 110 -1.78 17.28 11.25
C SER A 110 -2.14 18.65 10.71
N LEU A 111 -1.78 19.72 11.43
CA LEU A 111 -2.10 21.10 11.09
C LEU A 111 -1.79 21.50 9.64
N PRO A 112 -0.65 21.12 9.01
CA PRO A 112 -0.36 21.54 7.64
C PRO A 112 -1.35 21.01 6.59
N TYR A 113 -2.13 19.97 6.92
CA TYR A 113 -2.98 19.25 5.99
C TYR A 113 -4.38 18.93 6.48
N ASN A 114 -4.71 19.29 7.72
CA ASN A 114 -6.03 19.15 8.30
C ASN A 114 -6.76 20.50 8.22
N LYS A 115 -7.52 20.69 7.13
CA LYS A 115 -8.26 21.95 6.91
C LYS A 115 -9.26 22.23 8.03
N TYR A 116 -9.91 21.21 8.58
CA TYR A 116 -10.84 21.40 9.69
C TYR A 116 -10.12 21.95 10.94
N LEU A 117 -8.94 21.43 11.26
CA LEU A 117 -8.12 21.97 12.35
C LEU A 117 -7.63 23.39 12.05
N GLN A 118 -7.29 23.70 10.79
CA GLN A 118 -6.94 25.05 10.38
C GLN A 118 -8.14 26.00 10.55
N ASP A 119 -9.33 25.61 10.11
CA ASP A 119 -10.53 26.43 10.24
C ASP A 119 -10.92 26.61 11.73
N LEU A 120 -10.75 25.56 12.55
CA LEU A 120 -11.02 25.59 13.99
C LEU A 120 -10.08 26.56 14.74
N LEU A 121 -8.79 26.55 14.39
CA LEU A 121 -7.78 27.38 15.05
C LEU A 121 -7.63 28.76 14.40
N PHE A 122 -7.99 28.94 13.12
CA PHE A 122 -7.56 30.09 12.31
C PHE A 122 -8.68 30.76 11.50
N SER A 123 -9.97 30.54 11.80
CA SER A 123 -11.11 31.15 11.09
C SER A 123 -11.29 32.68 11.28
N GLY A 124 -10.26 33.39 11.75
CA GLY A 124 -10.24 34.86 11.87
C GLY A 124 -10.72 35.40 13.21
N THR A 125 -11.36 34.59 14.05
CA THR A 125 -11.61 34.87 15.46
C THR A 125 -10.50 34.26 16.32
N THR A 126 -10.20 34.87 17.47
CA THR A 126 -9.28 34.28 18.46
C THR A 126 -9.76 32.85 18.81
N PRO A 127 -8.87 31.85 18.84
CA PRO A 127 -9.24 30.50 19.26
C PRO A 127 -9.86 30.53 20.65
N LYS A 128 -10.79 29.61 20.93
CA LYS A 128 -11.32 29.43 22.29
C LYS A 128 -10.18 29.19 23.28
N GLU A 129 -10.36 29.63 24.51
CA GLU A 129 -9.36 29.53 25.60
C GLU A 129 -8.78 28.12 25.74
N TYR A 130 -9.62 27.08 25.66
CA TYR A 130 -9.21 25.68 25.62
C TYR A 130 -8.09 25.40 24.60
N TRP A 131 -8.24 25.88 23.37
CA TRP A 131 -7.27 25.68 22.29
C TRP A 131 -6.03 26.54 22.47
N LEU A 132 -6.17 27.77 23.00
CA LEU A 132 -5.04 28.64 23.32
C LEU A 132 -4.11 27.98 24.34
N ARG A 133 -4.67 27.33 25.38
CA ARG A 133 -3.92 26.57 26.39
C ARG A 133 -3.07 25.47 25.76
N TRP A 134 -3.64 24.67 24.85
CA TRP A 134 -2.88 23.63 24.13
C TRP A 134 -1.79 24.19 23.22
N LEU A 135 -2.09 25.30 22.53
CA LEU A 135 -1.15 25.95 21.63
C LEU A 135 0.09 26.49 22.35
N THR A 136 0.03 26.76 23.67
CA THR A 136 1.18 27.24 24.45
C THR A 136 2.37 26.27 24.42
N LEU A 137 2.11 24.98 24.18
CA LEU A 137 3.13 23.93 24.08
C LEU A 137 3.95 24.01 22.78
N GLU A 138 3.49 24.76 21.79
CA GLU A 138 4.05 24.78 20.44
C GLU A 138 4.87 26.06 20.20
N GLU A 139 6.13 25.91 19.79
CA GLU A 139 7.05 27.04 19.59
C GLU A 139 6.68 27.92 18.38
N VAL A 140 6.21 27.28 17.31
CA VAL A 140 5.94 27.96 16.03
C VAL A 140 4.51 27.66 15.61
N ILE A 141 3.67 28.69 15.63
CA ILE A 141 2.32 28.63 15.10
C ILE A 141 2.22 29.56 13.88
N PRO A 142 1.61 29.13 12.76
CA PRO A 142 1.37 30.00 11.61
C PRO A 142 0.25 31.02 11.86
N LEU A 143 0.36 31.79 12.95
CA LEU A 143 -0.60 32.81 13.36
C LEU A 143 0.01 34.22 13.26
N PRO A 144 -0.81 35.26 12.98
CA PRO A 144 -0.41 36.64 13.25
C PRO A 144 -0.17 36.84 14.77
N PRO A 145 0.51 37.93 15.17
CA PRO A 145 0.72 38.26 16.58
C PRO A 145 -0.61 38.30 17.34
N ILE A 146 -0.65 37.68 18.52
CA ILE A 146 -1.87 37.62 19.33
C ILE A 146 -2.02 38.88 20.17
N GLN A 147 -3.23 39.41 20.26
CA GLN A 147 -3.60 40.47 21.19
C GLN A 147 -4.38 39.83 22.34
N LEU A 148 -3.79 39.84 23.53
CA LEU A 148 -4.40 39.32 24.74
C LEU A 148 -4.32 40.38 25.83
N ALA A 149 -5.33 40.39 26.70
CA ALA A 149 -5.27 41.21 27.90
C ALA A 149 -4.32 40.59 28.94
N ASP A 150 -3.80 41.43 29.83
CA ASP A 150 -2.90 41.05 30.93
C ASP A 150 -3.39 39.83 31.75
N HIS A 151 -4.66 39.82 32.15
CA HIS A 151 -5.28 38.72 32.87
C HIS A 151 -5.37 37.44 32.03
N GLU A 152 -5.61 37.53 30.72
CA GLU A 152 -5.64 36.35 29.84
C GLU A 152 -4.24 35.76 29.65
N ILE A 153 -3.19 36.60 29.67
CA ILE A 153 -1.81 36.12 29.62
C ILE A 153 -1.44 35.40 30.92
N GLU A 154 -1.84 35.97 32.06
CA GLU A 154 -1.66 35.35 33.37
C GLU A 154 -2.43 34.02 33.47
N ASP A 155 -3.69 33.99 33.03
CA ASP A 155 -4.56 32.81 33.11
C ASP A 155 -4.17 31.69 32.12
N ILE A 156 -3.73 32.03 30.91
CA ILE A 156 -3.42 31.01 29.87
C ILE A 156 -1.96 30.56 29.94
N TRP A 157 -1.03 31.49 30.21
CA TRP A 157 0.41 31.24 30.15
C TRP A 157 1.07 31.20 31.52
N GLY A 158 0.37 31.59 32.59
CA GLY A 158 0.93 31.65 33.93
C GLY A 158 2.03 32.69 34.09
N ILE A 159 2.08 33.71 33.23
CA ILE A 159 3.12 34.76 33.27
C ILE A 159 2.60 35.93 34.10
N GLY A 160 3.34 36.29 35.15
CA GLY A 160 3.01 37.46 35.97
C GLY A 160 3.11 38.78 35.20
N LYS A 161 2.25 39.74 35.55
CA LYS A 161 2.15 41.05 34.87
C LYS A 161 3.44 41.85 34.91
N ASP A 162 4.29 41.62 35.91
CA ASP A 162 5.58 42.25 36.13
C ASP A 162 6.65 41.88 35.08
N LEU A 163 6.42 40.81 34.33
CA LEU A 163 7.35 40.29 33.32
C LEU A 163 6.97 40.66 31.88
N LEU A 164 5.87 41.38 31.69
CA LEU A 164 5.41 41.83 30.38
C LEU A 164 6.16 43.12 29.97
N ASP A 165 6.73 43.14 28.77
CA ASP A 165 7.41 44.31 28.22
C ASP A 165 6.38 45.37 27.78
N GLU A 166 6.53 46.59 28.30
CA GLU A 166 5.70 47.77 27.94
C GLU A 166 5.78 48.09 26.44
N LYS A 167 6.82 47.65 25.72
CA LYS A 167 6.92 47.84 24.26
C LYS A 167 5.85 47.10 23.46
N HIS A 168 5.27 46.04 24.02
CA HIS A 168 4.25 45.24 23.37
C HIS A 168 2.82 45.70 23.72
N LYS A 169 2.68 46.75 24.54
CA LYS A 169 1.38 47.32 24.93
C LYS A 169 0.73 48.04 23.76
N VAL A 170 -0.53 47.71 23.47
CA VAL A 170 -1.32 48.37 22.44
C VAL A 170 -1.93 49.64 23.03
N THR A 171 -1.33 50.80 22.75
CA THR A 171 -1.92 52.11 23.05
C THR A 171 -2.88 52.50 21.93
N ASP A 172 -4.12 52.02 21.99
CA ASP A 172 -5.20 52.49 21.12
C ASP A 172 -6.09 53.44 21.93
N GLU A 173 -6.28 54.68 21.44
CA GLU A 173 -7.08 55.74 22.08
C GLU A 173 -8.57 55.37 22.27
N SER A 174 -9.01 54.25 21.69
CA SER A 174 -10.37 53.69 21.81
C SER A 174 -10.55 52.68 22.95
N LEU A 175 -9.47 52.28 23.63
CA LEU A 175 -9.47 51.32 24.75
C LEU A 175 -9.31 51.99 26.12
N GLU A 176 -9.19 53.32 26.16
CA GLU A 176 -9.01 54.12 27.39
C GLU A 176 -10.19 54.02 28.37
N GLU A 177 -11.36 53.53 27.93
CA GLU A 177 -12.53 53.32 28.79
C GLU A 177 -12.54 51.97 29.53
N THR A 178 -11.57 51.08 29.26
CA THR A 178 -11.45 49.79 29.95
C THR A 178 -10.10 49.68 30.66
N GLU A 179 -10.10 49.41 31.97
CA GLU A 179 -8.90 49.16 32.81
C GLU A 179 -8.05 47.93 32.36
N LYS A 180 -8.31 47.37 31.18
CA LYS A 180 -7.67 46.16 30.65
C LYS A 180 -6.51 46.54 29.74
N LEU A 181 -5.29 46.30 30.22
CA LEU A 181 -4.06 46.46 29.44
C LEU A 181 -3.96 45.34 28.40
N VAL A 182 -3.99 45.69 27.12
CA VAL A 182 -3.87 44.72 26.01
C VAL A 182 -2.44 44.71 25.48
N TYR A 183 -1.84 43.53 25.40
CA TYR A 183 -0.50 43.31 24.86
C TYR A 183 -0.55 42.53 23.55
N LYS A 184 0.30 42.91 22.60
CA LYS A 184 0.45 42.26 21.30
C LYS A 184 1.80 41.57 21.20
N TYR A 185 1.81 40.25 21.35
CA TYR A 185 3.03 39.43 21.25
C TYR A 185 3.05 38.55 20.00
N GLU A 186 4.22 38.36 19.41
CA GLU A 186 4.43 37.20 18.54
C GLU A 186 4.41 35.92 19.38
N TRP A 187 3.78 34.87 18.86
CA TRP A 187 3.64 33.60 19.59
C TRP A 187 4.98 33.04 20.07
N LYS A 188 5.99 33.14 19.21
CA LYS A 188 7.35 32.68 19.50
C LYS A 188 8.01 33.46 20.64
N GLU A 189 7.69 34.74 20.78
CA GLU A 189 8.22 35.59 21.85
C GLU A 189 7.54 35.23 23.18
N LEU A 190 6.22 35.08 23.17
CA LEU A 190 5.44 34.70 24.35
C LEU A 190 5.79 33.29 24.85
N ASN A 191 5.96 32.32 23.94
CA ASN A 191 6.42 30.96 24.28
C ASN A 191 7.84 30.95 24.88
N LYS A 192 8.76 31.79 24.36
CA LYS A 192 10.09 31.94 24.96
C LYS A 192 10.05 32.57 26.35
N LEU A 193 9.19 33.58 26.55
CA LEU A 193 8.98 34.20 27.86
C LEU A 193 8.41 33.19 28.86
N ALA A 194 7.40 32.42 28.45
CA ALA A 194 6.81 31.35 29.26
C ALA A 194 7.85 30.28 29.63
N LEU A 195 8.66 29.82 28.67
CA LEU A 195 9.74 28.87 28.92
C LEU A 195 10.81 29.44 29.87
N GLY A 196 11.11 30.74 29.77
CA GLY A 196 12.03 31.41 30.68
C GLY A 196 11.48 31.52 32.10
N TYR A 197 10.19 31.85 32.24
CA TYR A 197 9.52 31.98 33.54
C TYR A 197 9.31 30.63 34.25
N HIS A 198 8.78 29.64 33.53
CA HIS A 198 8.54 28.30 34.05
C HIS A 198 9.80 27.44 34.08
N GLY A 199 10.89 27.89 33.46
CA GLY A 199 12.22 27.25 33.44
C GLY A 199 12.35 26.01 32.54
N SER A 200 11.25 25.31 32.23
CA SER A 200 11.28 24.14 31.34
C SER A 200 9.95 23.91 30.60
N LEU A 201 10.01 23.20 29.47
CA LEU A 201 8.82 22.74 28.74
C LEU A 201 7.94 21.79 29.57
N ILE A 202 8.56 21.05 30.51
CA ILE A 202 7.87 20.11 31.39
C ILE A 202 6.87 20.86 32.28
N ASN A 203 7.33 21.95 32.89
CA ASN A 203 6.50 22.76 33.77
C ASN A 203 5.35 23.43 32.99
N MET A 204 5.57 23.79 31.72
CA MET A 204 4.48 24.25 30.85
C MET A 204 3.48 23.13 30.52
N GLN A 205 3.93 21.89 30.31
CA GLN A 205 3.02 20.76 30.11
C GLN A 205 2.17 20.50 31.35
N GLU A 206 2.76 20.57 32.54
CA GLU A 206 2.03 20.45 33.81
C GLU A 206 1.02 21.57 33.99
N LEU A 207 1.41 22.82 33.70
CA LEU A 207 0.53 23.98 33.72
C LEU A 207 -0.68 23.77 32.80
N VAL A 208 -0.45 23.40 31.54
CA VAL A 208 -1.56 23.17 30.58
C VAL A 208 -2.47 22.05 31.07
N LEU A 209 -1.91 20.95 31.57
CA LEU A 209 -2.68 19.84 32.12
C LEU A 209 -3.51 20.25 33.34
N GLN A 210 -3.00 21.12 34.21
CA GLN A 210 -3.74 21.65 35.35
C GLN A 210 -4.90 22.56 34.89
N HIS A 211 -4.66 23.45 33.92
CA HIS A 211 -5.70 24.35 33.43
C HIS A 211 -6.85 23.59 32.77
N VAL A 212 -6.55 22.53 32.04
CA VAL A 212 -7.56 21.72 31.33
C VAL A 212 -8.14 20.59 32.18
N SER A 213 -7.81 20.47 33.48
CA SER A 213 -8.22 19.33 34.31
C SER A 213 -9.72 19.24 34.62
N GLY A 214 -10.46 20.34 34.42
CA GLY A 214 -11.92 20.40 34.59
C GLY A 214 -12.69 20.53 33.27
N GLU A 215 -12.01 20.46 32.13
CA GLU A 215 -12.61 20.72 30.83
C GLU A 215 -13.06 19.45 30.10
N CYS A 216 -13.99 19.61 29.15
CA CYS A 216 -14.45 18.50 28.32
C CYS A 216 -13.50 18.27 27.14
N HIS A 217 -12.90 17.08 27.06
CA HIS A 217 -11.96 16.70 26.01
C HIS A 217 -12.59 16.02 24.78
N GLU A 218 -13.92 15.94 24.70
CA GLU A 218 -14.62 15.23 23.63
C GLU A 218 -14.25 15.74 22.23
N GLU A 219 -14.05 17.06 22.07
CA GLU A 219 -13.66 17.66 20.79
C GLU A 219 -12.24 17.23 20.38
N LEU A 220 -11.29 17.23 21.32
CA LEU A 220 -9.91 16.78 21.10
C LEU A 220 -9.86 15.28 20.78
N GLU A 221 -10.63 14.46 21.49
CA GLU A 221 -10.76 13.04 21.20
C GLU A 221 -11.45 12.79 19.85
N GLY A 222 -12.44 13.61 19.49
CA GLY A 222 -13.12 13.59 18.20
C GLY A 222 -12.16 13.88 17.05
N LEU A 223 -11.34 14.92 17.17
CA LEU A 223 -10.25 15.23 16.24
C LEU A 223 -9.26 14.08 16.11
N PHE A 224 -8.91 13.43 17.22
CA PHE A 224 -8.03 12.28 17.20
C PHE A 224 -8.65 11.07 16.50
N LYS A 225 -9.94 10.79 16.72
CA LYS A 225 -10.68 9.74 16.00
C LYS A 225 -10.67 10.00 14.50
N GLN A 226 -10.90 11.25 14.08
CA GLN A 226 -10.80 11.64 12.67
C GLN A 226 -9.38 11.45 12.13
N TYR A 227 -8.37 11.87 12.88
CA TYR A 227 -6.96 11.64 12.52
C TYR A 227 -6.67 10.15 12.35
N MET A 228 -7.09 9.28 13.27
CA MET A 228 -6.84 7.84 13.18
C MET A 228 -7.44 7.21 11.91
N VAL A 229 -8.60 7.70 11.46
CA VAL A 229 -9.26 7.21 10.23
C VAL A 229 -8.63 7.81 8.97
N CYS A 230 -8.35 9.12 8.98
CA CYS A 230 -8.02 9.87 7.77
C CYS A 230 -6.52 10.15 7.60
N ARG A 231 -5.66 9.84 8.58
CA ARG A 231 -4.23 10.23 8.59
C ARG A 231 -3.49 9.86 7.32
N TYR A 232 -3.65 8.64 6.81
CA TYR A 232 -2.92 8.19 5.61
C TYR A 232 -3.39 8.95 4.38
N GLN A 233 -4.70 9.19 4.27
CA GLN A 233 -5.28 10.00 3.20
C GLN A 233 -4.78 11.43 3.25
N TRP A 234 -4.79 12.06 4.43
CA TRP A 234 -4.33 13.44 4.59
C TRP A 234 -2.84 13.59 4.35
N LEU A 235 -2.01 12.71 4.92
CA LEU A 235 -0.56 12.69 4.69
C LEU A 235 -0.23 12.46 3.21
N PHE A 236 -0.93 11.54 2.55
CA PHE A 236 -0.74 11.30 1.12
C PHE A 236 -1.17 12.51 0.28
N SER A 237 -2.27 13.16 0.65
CA SER A 237 -2.74 14.39 0.00
C SER A 237 -1.75 15.53 0.16
N TYR A 238 -1.24 15.73 1.37
CA TYR A 238 -0.20 16.71 1.65
C TYR A 238 1.07 16.43 0.85
N TRP A 239 1.50 15.18 0.80
CA TRP A 239 2.63 14.78 -0.01
C TRP A 239 2.40 15.03 -1.50
N LEU A 240 1.19 14.79 -2.02
CA LEU A 240 0.86 15.04 -3.43
C LEU A 240 0.71 16.53 -3.78
N PHE A 241 0.18 17.34 -2.85
CA PHE A 241 -0.37 18.67 -3.14
C PHE A 241 0.32 19.82 -2.39
N GLY A 242 1.04 19.53 -1.30
CA GLY A 242 1.86 20.47 -0.55
C GLY A 242 3.27 20.70 -1.14
N LEU A 243 3.64 19.93 -2.17
CA LEU A 243 4.90 20.12 -2.89
C LEU A 243 4.85 21.35 -3.79
N SER A 244 6.01 21.97 -4.05
CA SER A 244 6.09 23.08 -4.99
C SER A 244 5.49 22.68 -6.35
N ARG A 245 4.82 23.63 -7.03
CA ARG A 245 4.13 23.40 -8.31
C ARG A 245 4.97 22.60 -9.33
N PRO A 246 6.29 22.82 -9.49
CA PRO A 246 7.12 22.01 -10.40
C PRO A 246 7.21 20.53 -10.00
N VAL A 247 7.40 20.26 -8.70
CA VAL A 247 7.55 18.89 -8.18
C VAL A 247 6.23 18.13 -8.28
N ALA A 248 5.11 18.79 -7.96
CA ALA A 248 3.78 18.21 -8.11
C ALA A 248 3.49 17.82 -9.58
N LYS A 249 3.85 18.67 -10.55
CA LYS A 249 3.70 18.36 -11.99
C LYS A 249 4.56 17.18 -12.43
N GLN A 250 5.78 17.05 -11.91
CA GLN A 250 6.65 15.92 -12.23
C GLN A 250 6.10 14.61 -11.66
N LEU A 251 5.69 14.61 -10.40
CA LEU A 251 5.05 13.46 -9.75
C LEU A 251 3.78 13.04 -10.48
N GLN A 252 2.91 14.00 -10.84
CA GLN A 252 1.73 13.72 -11.64
C GLN A 252 2.09 13.02 -12.96
N LYS A 253 3.11 13.49 -13.68
CA LYS A 253 3.55 12.84 -14.93
C LYS A 253 4.05 11.42 -14.71
N LEU A 254 4.88 11.19 -13.71
CA LEU A 254 5.42 9.85 -13.36
C LEU A 254 4.30 8.88 -13.01
N TYR A 255 3.34 9.37 -12.25
CA TYR A 255 2.24 8.60 -11.71
C TYR A 255 1.24 8.20 -12.80
N LEU A 256 0.87 9.15 -13.66
CA LEU A 256 -0.05 8.93 -14.78
C LEU A 256 0.57 8.15 -15.94
N TRP A 257 1.90 7.99 -15.97
CA TRP A 257 2.56 7.14 -16.96
C TRP A 257 2.36 5.65 -16.70
N TRP A 258 1.96 5.28 -15.48
CA TRP A 258 1.80 3.90 -15.05
C TRP A 258 0.61 3.20 -15.69
N LYS A 259 -0.61 3.50 -15.25
CA LYS A 259 -1.84 2.84 -15.73
C LYS A 259 -2.66 3.77 -16.64
N SER A 260 -3.57 3.18 -17.40
CA SER A 260 -4.67 3.95 -17.97
C SER A 260 -5.49 4.56 -16.85
N TYR A 261 -5.92 5.80 -17.03
CA TYR A 261 -6.66 6.54 -16.01
C TYR A 261 -7.82 7.31 -16.64
N ASP A 262 -8.87 7.49 -15.86
CA ASP A 262 -9.96 8.43 -16.14
C ASP A 262 -9.46 9.87 -16.01
N LYS A 263 -9.53 10.61 -17.12
CA LYS A 263 -9.11 12.02 -17.19
C LYS A 263 -9.95 12.92 -16.28
N ARG A 264 -11.23 12.60 -16.04
CA ARG A 264 -12.13 13.40 -15.21
C ARG A 264 -11.77 13.32 -13.72
N LYS A 265 -11.39 12.14 -13.25
CA LYS A 265 -10.97 11.95 -11.84
C LYS A 265 -9.61 12.58 -11.53
N VAL A 266 -8.76 12.70 -12.55
CA VAL A 266 -7.40 13.24 -12.45
C VAL A 266 -7.34 14.74 -12.76
N SER A 267 -8.37 15.34 -13.38
CA SER A 267 -8.36 16.77 -13.74
C SER A 267 -8.24 17.68 -12.52
N ASN A 268 -8.74 17.22 -11.37
CA ASN A 268 -8.71 17.93 -10.10
C ASN A 268 -7.47 17.61 -9.26
N TRP A 269 -6.40 17.10 -9.86
CA TRP A 269 -5.13 16.85 -9.17
C TRP A 269 -4.64 18.13 -8.50
N GLY A 270 -4.48 18.12 -7.17
CA GLY A 270 -4.08 19.32 -6.42
C GLY A 270 -5.22 20.16 -5.87
N ALA A 271 -6.47 19.85 -6.20
CA ALA A 271 -7.62 20.56 -5.66
C ALA A 271 -8.14 19.90 -4.37
N ALA A 272 -8.84 20.66 -3.53
CA ALA A 272 -9.48 20.13 -2.32
C ALA A 272 -10.46 18.97 -2.60
N ASN A 273 -11.05 18.94 -3.80
CA ASN A 273 -12.03 17.93 -4.22
C ASN A 273 -11.40 16.77 -5.00
N CYS A 274 -10.09 16.55 -4.82
CA CYS A 274 -9.38 15.48 -5.52
C CYS A 274 -9.77 14.10 -4.99
N ASP A 275 -10.04 13.14 -5.88
CA ASP A 275 -10.33 11.76 -5.51
C ASP A 275 -9.02 11.02 -5.17
N ILE A 276 -8.58 11.22 -3.92
CA ILE A 276 -7.32 10.68 -3.41
C ILE A 276 -7.31 9.15 -3.39
N GLN A 277 -8.47 8.53 -3.13
CA GLN A 277 -8.61 7.08 -3.14
C GLN A 277 -8.40 6.53 -4.55
N TYR A 278 -9.02 7.16 -5.56
CA TYR A 278 -8.80 6.78 -6.95
C TYR A 278 -7.33 6.97 -7.36
N ILE A 279 -6.71 8.10 -6.99
CA ILE A 279 -5.29 8.31 -7.26
C ILE A 279 -4.45 7.22 -6.60
N ALA A 280 -4.63 6.94 -5.31
CA ALA A 280 -3.90 5.88 -4.61
C ALA A 280 -4.09 4.51 -5.27
N SER A 281 -5.27 4.20 -5.81
CA SER A 281 -5.56 2.93 -6.49
C SER A 281 -4.77 2.72 -7.80
N LEU A 282 -4.27 3.80 -8.43
CA LEU A 282 -3.48 3.69 -9.65
C LEU A 282 -2.14 2.98 -9.40
N HIS A 283 -1.63 3.00 -8.16
CA HIS A 283 -0.36 2.41 -7.83
C HIS A 283 -0.45 1.49 -6.59
N PRO A 284 0.00 0.22 -6.67
CA PRO A 284 -0.11 -0.71 -5.54
C PRO A 284 0.53 -0.21 -4.24
N ILE A 285 1.74 0.37 -4.29
CA ILE A 285 2.42 0.88 -3.09
C ILE A 285 1.65 1.99 -2.37
N THR A 286 0.99 2.89 -3.10
CA THR A 286 0.22 3.99 -2.50
C THR A 286 -1.11 3.50 -1.97
N LEU A 287 -1.69 2.47 -2.60
CA LEU A 287 -2.87 1.80 -2.09
C LEU A 287 -2.56 1.09 -0.77
N ASP A 288 -1.46 0.34 -0.69
CA ASP A 288 -1.01 -0.31 0.55
C ASP A 288 -0.66 0.71 1.64
N TYR A 289 -0.11 1.88 1.26
CA TYR A 289 0.09 2.99 2.20
C TYR A 289 -1.24 3.55 2.73
N LEU A 290 -2.18 3.84 1.83
CA LEU A 290 -3.49 4.39 2.19
C LEU A 290 -4.27 3.45 3.11
N ASN A 291 -4.14 2.15 2.89
CA ASN A 291 -4.75 1.11 3.72
C ASN A 291 -4.00 0.86 5.04
N GLY A 292 -2.90 1.57 5.31
CA GLY A 292 -2.10 1.40 6.52
C GLY A 292 -1.37 0.07 6.61
N ILE A 293 -1.13 -0.61 5.49
CA ILE A 293 -0.49 -1.94 5.43
C ILE A 293 1.04 -1.81 5.40
N LEU A 294 1.57 -0.74 4.81
CA LEU A 294 3.02 -0.51 4.77
C LEU A 294 3.61 -0.33 6.17
N ALA A 295 4.79 -0.92 6.38
CA ALA A 295 5.57 -0.84 7.63
C ALA A 295 4.73 -1.11 8.89
N ASN A 296 3.82 -2.09 8.85
CA ASN A 296 2.89 -2.42 9.94
C ASN A 296 2.10 -1.21 10.47
N GLY A 297 1.79 -0.25 9.58
CA GLY A 297 1.07 0.96 9.91
C GLY A 297 1.94 2.10 10.46
N GLU A 298 3.26 1.97 10.48
CA GLU A 298 4.17 3.03 10.88
C GLU A 298 4.21 4.15 9.82
N GLU A 299 3.62 5.31 10.15
CA GLU A 299 3.41 6.44 9.23
C GLU A 299 4.72 6.93 8.58
N HIS A 300 5.75 7.19 9.38
CA HIS A 300 7.01 7.77 8.87
C HIS A 300 7.76 6.81 7.96
N VAL A 301 7.80 5.52 8.30
CA VAL A 301 8.44 4.50 7.47
C VAL A 301 7.63 4.24 6.20
N GLY A 302 6.30 4.21 6.31
CA GLY A 302 5.39 4.11 5.17
C GLY A 302 5.59 5.24 4.16
N ILE A 303 5.62 6.50 4.61
CA ILE A 303 5.89 7.67 3.75
C ILE A 303 7.25 7.52 3.06
N ARG A 304 8.29 7.19 3.83
CA ARG A 304 9.64 7.10 3.30
C ARG A 304 9.82 5.96 2.30
N ASN A 305 9.11 4.84 2.47
CA ASN A 305 9.02 3.75 1.49
C ASN A 305 8.41 4.24 0.17
N VAL A 306 7.31 4.99 0.25
CA VAL A 306 6.64 5.59 -0.91
C VAL A 306 7.55 6.61 -1.60
N GLU A 307 8.23 7.48 -0.86
CA GLU A 307 9.18 8.47 -1.38
C GLU A 307 10.38 7.80 -2.09
N ASN A 308 10.97 6.79 -1.47
CA ASN A 308 12.08 6.04 -2.06
C ASN A 308 11.67 5.35 -3.35
N PHE A 309 10.46 4.78 -3.38
CA PHE A 309 9.88 4.17 -4.57
C PHE A 309 9.67 5.20 -5.70
N PHE A 310 9.14 6.38 -5.41
CA PHE A 310 8.99 7.44 -6.42
C PHE A 310 10.31 8.05 -6.85
N SER A 311 11.29 8.14 -5.96
CA SER A 311 12.65 8.52 -6.31
C SER A 311 13.24 7.54 -7.32
N MET A 312 13.09 6.23 -7.10
CA MET A 312 13.51 5.22 -8.06
C MET A 312 12.73 5.32 -9.38
N SER A 313 11.42 5.51 -9.32
CA SER A 313 10.57 5.71 -10.51
C SER A 313 11.04 6.90 -11.36
N ARG A 314 11.49 7.99 -10.73
CA ARG A 314 12.11 9.14 -11.43
C ARG A 314 13.36 8.75 -12.19
N SER A 315 14.28 8.05 -11.52
CA SER A 315 15.53 7.56 -12.12
C SER A 315 15.25 6.60 -13.28
N LEU A 316 14.28 5.70 -13.13
CA LEU A 316 13.87 4.78 -14.19
C LEU A 316 13.28 5.54 -15.38
N LEU A 317 12.35 6.47 -15.16
CA LEU A 317 11.74 7.24 -16.23
C LEU A 317 12.80 8.04 -17.01
N ALA A 318 13.72 8.71 -16.30
CA ALA A 318 14.81 9.44 -16.94
C ALA A 318 15.69 8.52 -17.80
N TRP A 319 16.01 7.32 -17.31
CA TRP A 319 16.76 6.32 -18.07
C TRP A 319 16.01 5.86 -19.33
N ILE A 320 14.70 5.60 -19.23
CA ILE A 320 13.86 5.19 -20.36
C ILE A 320 13.74 6.30 -21.41
N LEU A 321 13.49 7.53 -20.98
CA LEU A 321 13.34 8.68 -21.89
C LEU A 321 14.65 9.06 -22.59
N GLY A 322 15.80 8.73 -21.98
CA GLY A 322 17.11 8.85 -22.63
C GLY A 322 17.34 7.84 -23.77
N ARG A 323 16.44 6.87 -23.97
CA ARG A 323 16.54 5.87 -25.05
C ARG A 323 15.72 6.30 -26.27
N ARG A 324 16.24 5.96 -27.46
CA ARG A 324 15.52 6.09 -28.75
C ARG A 324 14.49 4.97 -28.92
N TRP A 325 13.56 4.85 -27.98
CA TRP A 325 12.48 3.87 -28.01
C TRP A 325 11.15 4.53 -28.38
N GLY A 326 10.28 3.81 -29.08
CA GLY A 326 8.91 4.25 -29.30
C GLY A 326 8.11 4.32 -28.00
N ARG A 327 7.08 5.16 -27.95
CA ARG A 327 6.23 5.41 -26.76
C ARG A 327 5.66 4.12 -26.14
N PHE A 328 5.33 3.14 -26.97
CA PHE A 328 4.84 1.85 -26.51
C PHE A 328 5.89 1.10 -25.66
N LYS A 329 7.10 0.91 -26.20
CA LYS A 329 8.20 0.22 -25.51
C LYS A 329 8.58 0.95 -24.23
N GLN A 330 8.68 2.28 -24.31
CA GLN A 330 8.95 3.14 -23.16
C GLN A 330 7.96 2.89 -22.02
N LYS A 331 6.65 2.96 -22.32
CA LYS A 331 5.60 2.73 -21.32
C LYS A 331 5.64 1.31 -20.76
N LYS A 332 5.80 0.31 -21.63
CA LYS A 332 5.78 -1.10 -21.21
C LYS A 332 6.96 -1.48 -20.33
N VAL A 333 8.18 -1.03 -20.67
CA VAL A 333 9.37 -1.22 -19.84
C VAL A 333 9.17 -0.58 -18.48
N TYR A 334 8.62 0.63 -18.43
CA TYR A 334 8.36 1.33 -17.18
C TYR A 334 7.35 0.57 -16.30
N THR A 335 6.18 0.23 -16.85
CA THR A 335 5.10 -0.40 -16.08
C THR A 335 5.49 -1.77 -15.56
N GLU A 336 6.05 -2.64 -16.42
CA GLU A 336 6.37 -4.00 -16.01
C GLU A 336 7.54 -4.05 -15.03
N THR A 337 8.55 -3.19 -15.23
CA THR A 337 9.66 -3.11 -14.27
C THR A 337 9.13 -2.78 -12.89
N LEU A 338 8.27 -1.76 -12.79
CA LEU A 338 7.85 -1.27 -11.50
C LEU A 338 6.78 -2.17 -10.84
N ASP A 339 5.88 -2.78 -11.61
CA ASP A 339 4.95 -3.81 -11.10
C ASP A 339 5.74 -4.97 -10.46
N GLU A 340 6.82 -5.42 -11.10
CA GLU A 340 7.65 -6.51 -10.56
C GLU A 340 8.53 -6.07 -9.39
N VAL A 341 9.08 -4.85 -9.41
CA VAL A 341 9.81 -4.28 -8.25
C VAL A 341 8.91 -4.29 -7.02
N TYR A 342 7.67 -3.84 -7.18
CA TYR A 342 6.70 -3.82 -6.08
C TYR A 342 6.39 -5.24 -5.57
N LYS A 343 6.09 -6.18 -6.46
CA LYS A 343 5.76 -7.56 -6.06
C LYS A 343 6.87 -8.22 -5.25
N LEU A 344 8.12 -8.06 -5.69
CA LEU A 344 9.27 -8.69 -5.05
C LEU A 344 9.62 -8.06 -3.69
N LEU A 345 9.38 -6.76 -3.53
CA LEU A 345 9.66 -6.05 -2.27
C LEU A 345 8.44 -5.94 -1.36
N LYS A 346 7.26 -6.43 -1.78
CA LYS A 346 6.00 -6.26 -1.04
C LYS A 346 6.10 -6.69 0.43
N LEU A 347 6.66 -7.87 0.70
CA LEU A 347 6.83 -8.37 2.06
C LEU A 347 7.82 -7.52 2.87
N GLU A 348 8.92 -7.08 2.25
CA GLU A 348 9.92 -6.23 2.89
C GLU A 348 9.34 -4.84 3.23
N LEU A 349 8.52 -4.29 2.34
CA LEU A 349 7.82 -3.01 2.48
C LEU A 349 6.75 -3.01 3.57
N HIS A 350 6.15 -4.16 3.85
CA HIS A 350 5.18 -4.30 4.94
C HIS A 350 5.83 -4.31 6.31
N VAL A 351 7.13 -4.64 6.41
CA VAL A 351 7.80 -4.79 7.70
C VAL A 351 8.83 -3.70 7.97
N THR A 352 9.56 -3.25 6.96
CA THR A 352 10.77 -2.42 7.13
C THR A 352 10.88 -1.28 6.12
N LEU A 353 11.82 -0.36 6.38
CA LEU A 353 12.21 0.70 5.45
C LEU A 353 13.08 0.13 4.32
N VAL A 354 12.62 0.23 3.09
CA VAL A 354 13.36 -0.10 1.87
C VAL A 354 14.02 1.16 1.32
N THR A 355 15.34 1.12 1.15
CA THR A 355 16.12 2.27 0.66
C THR A 355 15.94 2.49 -0.84
N HIS A 356 16.20 3.72 -1.30
CA HIS A 356 16.26 4.04 -2.72
C HIS A 356 17.22 3.12 -3.49
N GLU A 357 18.38 2.80 -2.93
CA GLU A 357 19.39 1.95 -3.59
C GLU A 357 18.90 0.52 -3.79
N ARG A 358 18.19 -0.03 -2.79
CA ARG A 358 17.57 -1.35 -2.88
C ARG A 358 16.54 -1.40 -4.00
N PHE A 359 15.65 -0.41 -4.04
CA PHE A 359 14.69 -0.25 -5.14
C PHE A 359 15.38 -0.14 -6.51
N TRP A 360 16.39 0.72 -6.61
CA TRP A 360 17.06 1.01 -7.88
C TRP A 360 17.85 -0.18 -8.40
N THR A 361 18.53 -0.92 -7.53
CA THR A 361 19.27 -2.13 -7.90
C THR A 361 18.33 -3.18 -8.49
N LEU A 362 17.18 -3.39 -7.84
CA LEU A 362 16.18 -4.33 -8.35
C LEU A 362 15.56 -3.84 -9.67
N ALA A 363 15.25 -2.55 -9.78
CA ALA A 363 14.73 -1.95 -11.01
C ALA A 363 15.70 -2.08 -12.19
N LYS A 364 17.01 -1.97 -11.98
CA LYS A 364 18.04 -2.22 -13.03
C LYS A 364 18.00 -3.66 -13.53
N ILE A 365 17.93 -4.62 -12.61
CA ILE A 365 17.87 -6.05 -12.97
C ILE A 365 16.60 -6.34 -13.76
N LEU A 366 15.45 -5.89 -13.25
CA LEU A 366 14.16 -6.13 -13.89
C LEU A 366 14.03 -5.41 -15.23
N SER A 367 14.44 -4.15 -15.35
CA SER A 367 14.42 -3.44 -16.63
C SER A 367 15.30 -4.12 -17.68
N SER A 368 16.47 -4.64 -17.30
CA SER A 368 17.29 -5.45 -18.20
C SER A 368 16.58 -6.72 -18.67
N ARG A 369 15.86 -7.42 -17.77
CA ARG A 369 15.05 -8.59 -18.12
C ARG A 369 13.91 -8.22 -19.05
N VAL A 370 13.18 -7.14 -18.78
CA VAL A 370 12.09 -6.65 -19.66
C VAL A 370 12.63 -6.29 -21.04
N CYS A 371 13.82 -5.68 -21.14
CA CYS A 371 14.47 -5.44 -22.43
C CYS A 371 14.79 -6.75 -23.18
N ARG A 372 15.29 -7.79 -22.50
CA ARG A 372 15.55 -9.10 -23.14
C ARG A 372 14.27 -9.81 -23.60
N LEU A 373 13.16 -9.63 -22.87
CA LEU A 373 11.84 -10.10 -23.29
C LEU A 373 11.35 -9.39 -24.54
N GLU A 374 11.57 -8.08 -24.62
CA GLU A 374 11.26 -7.30 -25.82
C GLU A 374 12.08 -7.74 -27.03
N GLU A 375 13.39 -7.95 -26.85
CA GLU A 375 14.26 -8.48 -27.90
C GLU A 375 13.82 -9.88 -28.35
N THR A 376 13.35 -10.71 -27.40
CA THR A 376 12.83 -12.05 -27.68
C THR A 376 11.50 -12.02 -28.42
N ALA A 377 10.62 -11.08 -28.10
CA ALA A 377 9.38 -10.85 -28.82
C ALA A 377 9.66 -10.32 -30.24
N GLY A 378 10.61 -9.40 -30.40
CA GLY A 378 10.96 -8.74 -31.66
C GLY A 378 9.92 -7.73 -32.16
N ASN A 379 8.63 -7.91 -31.86
CA ASN A 379 7.56 -6.97 -32.17
C ASN A 379 6.43 -6.99 -31.12
N TYR A 380 5.49 -6.05 -31.25
CA TYR A 380 4.38 -5.89 -30.31
C TYR A 380 3.44 -7.11 -30.26
N VAL A 381 3.09 -7.67 -31.41
CA VAL A 381 2.15 -8.80 -31.53
C VAL A 381 2.70 -10.01 -30.77
N ASN A 382 3.96 -10.35 -31.03
CA ASN A 382 4.68 -11.41 -30.32
C ASN A 382 4.75 -11.14 -28.82
N TRP A 383 4.96 -9.88 -28.42
CA TRP A 383 5.04 -9.53 -27.01
C TRP A 383 3.70 -9.71 -26.30
N LYS A 384 2.58 -9.44 -26.98
CA LYS A 384 1.23 -9.71 -26.45
C LYS A 384 1.02 -11.23 -26.28
N ILE A 385 1.48 -12.02 -27.25
CA ILE A 385 1.38 -13.49 -27.22
C ILE A 385 2.19 -14.06 -26.04
N ILE A 386 3.47 -13.71 -25.92
CA ILE A 386 4.32 -14.28 -24.85
C ILE A 386 3.94 -13.77 -23.47
N GLY A 387 3.33 -12.58 -23.35
CA GLY A 387 2.94 -12.01 -22.06
C GLY A 387 1.89 -12.84 -21.30
N ALA A 388 1.16 -13.71 -21.99
CA ALA A 388 0.22 -14.65 -21.39
C ALA A 388 0.89 -15.95 -20.89
N LEU A 389 2.14 -16.22 -21.28
CA LEU A 389 2.79 -17.50 -20.97
C LEU A 389 3.31 -17.54 -19.53
N PRO A 390 3.22 -18.67 -18.83
CA PRO A 390 3.78 -18.82 -17.48
C PRO A 390 5.29 -18.55 -17.44
N CYS A 391 6.03 -18.98 -18.47
CA CYS A 391 7.47 -18.76 -18.57
C CYS A 391 7.85 -17.28 -18.64
N TYR A 392 6.94 -16.39 -19.08
CA TYR A 392 7.15 -14.94 -19.07
C TYR A 392 7.40 -14.41 -17.65
N ARG A 393 6.49 -14.75 -16.74
CA ARG A 393 6.59 -14.34 -15.34
C ARG A 393 7.78 -15.01 -14.66
N MET A 394 7.99 -16.29 -14.93
CA MET A 394 9.14 -17.03 -14.39
C MET A 394 10.46 -16.38 -14.80
N TYR A 395 10.59 -15.89 -16.04
CA TYR A 395 11.77 -15.16 -16.48
C TYR A 395 11.94 -13.82 -15.75
N LEU A 396 10.85 -13.05 -15.58
CA LEU A 396 10.91 -11.78 -14.85
C LEU A 396 11.40 -11.98 -13.41
N THR A 397 10.96 -13.04 -12.74
CA THR A 397 11.34 -13.35 -11.35
C THR A 397 12.74 -13.98 -11.26
N SER A 398 13.02 -15.03 -12.02
CA SER A 398 14.27 -15.81 -11.91
C SER A 398 15.43 -15.24 -12.73
N GLY A 399 15.14 -14.66 -13.90
CA GLY A 399 16.15 -14.29 -14.90
C GLY A 399 16.76 -15.46 -15.66
N ASP A 400 16.26 -16.68 -15.49
CA ASP A 400 16.83 -17.88 -16.12
C ASP A 400 16.59 -17.89 -17.63
N PRO A 401 17.65 -17.91 -18.47
CA PRO A 401 17.54 -17.89 -19.93
C PRO A 401 16.74 -19.07 -20.50
N LEU A 402 16.57 -20.19 -19.80
CA LEU A 402 15.73 -21.32 -20.24
C LEU A 402 14.32 -20.86 -20.64
N HIS A 403 13.72 -19.97 -19.84
CA HIS A 403 12.40 -19.43 -20.10
C HIS A 403 12.34 -18.60 -21.40
N LEU A 404 13.42 -17.87 -21.74
CA LEU A 404 13.51 -17.17 -23.02
C LEU A 404 13.58 -18.15 -24.19
N TYR A 405 14.34 -19.24 -24.05
CA TYR A 405 14.38 -20.29 -25.08
C TYR A 405 13.02 -20.94 -25.28
N GLN A 406 12.27 -21.20 -24.21
CA GLN A 406 10.90 -21.70 -24.28
C GLN A 406 9.97 -20.74 -25.03
N MET A 407 10.04 -19.43 -24.75
CA MET A 407 9.24 -18.40 -25.46
C MET A 407 9.62 -18.30 -26.94
N LYS A 408 10.91 -18.34 -27.27
CA LYS A 408 11.38 -18.36 -28.67
C LYS A 408 10.88 -19.58 -29.41
N GLY A 409 10.97 -20.76 -28.78
CA GLY A 409 10.44 -22.01 -29.31
C GLY A 409 8.93 -21.94 -29.54
N PHE A 410 8.18 -21.36 -28.59
CA PHE A 410 6.74 -21.17 -28.71
C PHE A 410 6.39 -20.31 -29.93
N LEU A 411 7.01 -19.13 -30.07
CA LEU A 411 6.77 -18.23 -31.21
C LEU A 411 7.16 -18.86 -32.55
N PHE A 412 8.30 -19.57 -32.58
CA PHE A 412 8.75 -20.29 -33.77
C PHE A 412 7.74 -21.37 -34.19
N ARG A 413 7.27 -22.19 -33.25
CA ARG A 413 6.28 -23.23 -33.53
C ARG A 413 4.93 -22.66 -33.96
N LYS A 414 4.52 -21.53 -33.40
CA LYS A 414 3.32 -20.81 -33.83
C LYS A 414 3.43 -20.32 -35.27
N ARG A 415 4.61 -19.83 -35.65
CA ARG A 415 4.91 -19.47 -37.03
C ARG A 415 4.83 -20.69 -37.95
N LEU A 416 5.35 -21.85 -37.55
CA LEU A 416 5.28 -23.08 -38.36
C LEU A 416 3.84 -23.53 -38.65
N ILE A 417 2.91 -23.41 -37.68
CA ILE A 417 1.48 -23.71 -37.92
C ILE A 417 0.93 -22.75 -38.98
N ASN A 418 1.15 -21.45 -38.79
CA ASN A 418 0.64 -20.43 -39.70
C ASN A 418 1.24 -20.56 -41.11
N ASP A 419 2.55 -20.80 -41.21
CA ASP A 419 3.24 -20.99 -42.49
C ASP A 419 2.71 -22.23 -43.22
N TRP A 420 2.48 -23.35 -42.51
CA TRP A 420 1.86 -24.54 -43.09
C TRP A 420 0.46 -24.23 -43.63
N LEU A 421 -0.38 -23.52 -42.88
CA LEU A 421 -1.72 -23.14 -43.32
C LEU A 421 -1.69 -22.25 -44.59
N LEU A 422 -0.69 -21.37 -44.67
CA LEU A 422 -0.53 -20.41 -45.77
C LEU A 422 0.11 -20.99 -47.05
N GLN A 423 0.62 -22.22 -47.01
CA GLN A 423 1.14 -22.90 -48.20
C GLN A 423 0.09 -22.99 -49.31
N GLU A 424 0.52 -22.85 -50.57
CA GLU A 424 -0.36 -22.88 -51.74
C GLU A 424 -1.17 -24.18 -51.83
N GLY A 425 -0.53 -25.32 -51.53
CA GLY A 425 -1.19 -26.64 -51.50
C GLY A 425 -2.32 -26.75 -50.47
N ASN A 426 -2.40 -25.85 -49.49
CA ASN A 426 -3.41 -25.83 -48.44
C ASN A 426 -4.44 -24.69 -48.62
N MET A 427 -4.46 -24.01 -49.77
CA MET A 427 -5.48 -22.98 -50.08
C MET A 427 -6.92 -23.52 -49.96
N TRP A 428 -7.15 -24.75 -50.43
CA TRP A 428 -8.47 -25.38 -50.38
C TRP A 428 -8.96 -25.63 -48.94
N VAL A 429 -8.04 -25.98 -48.02
CA VAL A 429 -8.33 -26.18 -46.60
C VAL A 429 -8.88 -24.89 -46.00
N ARG A 430 -8.22 -23.76 -46.27
CA ARG A 430 -8.60 -22.44 -45.73
C ARG A 430 -10.01 -22.02 -46.15
N GLN A 431 -10.42 -22.35 -47.37
CA GLN A 431 -11.75 -21.98 -47.89
C GLN A 431 -12.88 -22.82 -47.28
N LEU A 432 -12.57 -23.96 -46.69
CA LEU A 432 -13.55 -24.93 -46.20
C LEU A 432 -13.61 -25.03 -44.67
N LEU A 433 -12.68 -24.37 -43.98
CA LEU A 433 -12.67 -24.32 -42.52
C LEU A 433 -13.69 -23.31 -41.99
N PRO A 434 -14.43 -23.64 -40.92
CA PRO A 434 -15.22 -22.65 -40.20
C PRO A 434 -14.34 -21.55 -39.60
N ASP A 435 -14.88 -20.33 -39.52
CA ASP A 435 -14.17 -19.16 -38.98
C ASP A 435 -13.57 -19.41 -37.59
N CYS A 436 -14.29 -20.11 -36.72
CA CYS A 436 -13.82 -20.41 -35.36
C CYS A 436 -12.58 -21.33 -35.32
N ILE A 437 -12.44 -22.24 -36.28
CA ILE A 437 -11.26 -23.11 -36.40
C ILE A 437 -10.14 -22.36 -37.10
N TYR A 438 -10.46 -21.61 -38.16
CA TYR A 438 -9.47 -20.82 -38.90
C TYR A 438 -8.78 -19.78 -37.99
N GLN A 439 -9.55 -19.03 -37.20
CA GLN A 439 -9.01 -18.04 -36.25
C GLN A 439 -8.03 -18.65 -35.25
N LEU A 440 -8.23 -19.88 -34.78
CA LEU A 440 -7.30 -20.54 -33.85
C LEU A 440 -5.90 -20.79 -34.46
N LEU A 441 -5.84 -20.94 -35.78
CA LEU A 441 -4.62 -21.25 -36.52
C LEU A 441 -3.85 -19.98 -36.93
N GLU A 442 -4.51 -18.83 -36.87
CA GLU A 442 -3.86 -17.56 -37.16
C GLU A 442 -2.73 -17.26 -36.16
N TYR A 443 -1.69 -16.63 -36.67
CA TYR A 443 -0.50 -16.32 -35.89
C TYR A 443 -0.77 -15.36 -34.71
N GLU A 444 -1.79 -14.50 -34.77
CA GLU A 444 -2.02 -13.48 -33.73
C GLU A 444 -2.89 -13.99 -32.57
N THR A 445 -3.51 -15.16 -32.73
CA THR A 445 -4.54 -15.65 -31.81
C THR A 445 -3.94 -16.18 -30.51
N THR A 446 -4.43 -15.69 -29.37
CA THR A 446 -4.05 -16.19 -28.05
C THR A 446 -4.99 -17.30 -27.63
N ILE A 447 -4.44 -18.46 -27.26
CA ILE A 447 -5.22 -19.58 -26.71
C ILE A 447 -5.41 -19.34 -25.22
N HIS A 448 -6.64 -19.20 -24.78
CA HIS A 448 -6.97 -18.98 -23.37
C HIS A 448 -7.20 -20.32 -22.66
N GLU A 449 -6.89 -20.41 -21.35
CA GLU A 449 -7.08 -21.65 -20.58
C GLU A 449 -8.54 -22.15 -20.62
N ALA A 450 -9.51 -21.24 -20.60
CA ALA A 450 -10.93 -21.57 -20.74
C ALA A 450 -11.26 -22.31 -22.05
N GLU A 451 -10.49 -22.07 -23.13
CA GLU A 451 -10.69 -22.70 -24.44
C GLU A 451 -10.07 -24.10 -24.52
N LEU A 452 -9.34 -24.54 -23.49
CA LEU A 452 -8.75 -25.88 -23.42
C LEU A 452 -9.74 -26.93 -22.88
N HIS A 453 -10.88 -26.49 -22.32
CA HIS A 453 -11.83 -27.35 -21.63
C HIS A 453 -13.10 -27.57 -22.46
N GLY A 454 -13.68 -28.77 -22.36
CA GLY A 454 -14.92 -29.17 -23.03
C GLY A 454 -14.73 -30.17 -24.18
N ASP A 455 -15.87 -30.58 -24.74
CA ASP A 455 -15.97 -31.64 -25.76
C ASP A 455 -16.23 -31.10 -27.17
N THR A 456 -15.96 -29.81 -27.39
CA THR A 456 -16.10 -29.18 -28.70
C THR A 456 -14.88 -29.43 -29.57
N TYR A 457 -15.06 -29.42 -30.89
CA TYR A 457 -13.97 -29.51 -31.86
C TYR A 457 -12.93 -28.39 -31.67
N VAL A 458 -13.39 -27.19 -31.29
CA VAL A 458 -12.54 -26.03 -30.96
C VAL A 458 -11.67 -26.35 -29.75
N ALA A 459 -12.23 -26.88 -28.66
CA ALA A 459 -11.46 -27.22 -27.47
C ALA A 459 -10.47 -28.37 -27.70
N TYR A 460 -10.83 -29.35 -28.55
CA TYR A 460 -9.92 -30.40 -28.95
C TYR A 460 -8.72 -29.85 -29.75
N LEU A 461 -8.98 -29.03 -30.77
CA LEU A 461 -7.92 -28.41 -31.57
C LEU A 461 -7.04 -27.47 -30.74
N SER A 462 -7.63 -26.64 -29.87
CA SER A 462 -6.90 -25.76 -28.95
C SER A 462 -5.94 -26.55 -28.07
N ARG A 463 -6.32 -27.73 -27.56
CA ARG A 463 -5.43 -28.61 -26.79
C ARG A 463 -4.26 -29.14 -27.62
N LEU A 464 -4.51 -29.61 -28.85
CA LEU A 464 -3.45 -30.11 -29.73
C LEU A 464 -2.43 -29.02 -30.07
N ILE A 465 -2.93 -27.85 -30.45
CA ILE A 465 -2.08 -26.69 -30.74
C ILE A 465 -1.31 -26.29 -29.49
N TRP A 466 -1.97 -26.16 -28.34
CA TRP A 466 -1.32 -25.80 -27.07
C TRP A 466 -0.20 -26.78 -26.71
N LEU A 467 -0.45 -28.09 -26.79
CA LEU A 467 0.55 -29.12 -26.52
C LEU A 467 1.74 -29.02 -27.47
N TYR A 468 1.50 -28.82 -28.77
CA TYR A 468 2.60 -28.61 -29.73
C TYR A 468 3.38 -27.34 -29.42
N LEU A 469 2.71 -26.22 -29.19
CA LEU A 469 3.34 -24.93 -28.93
C LEU A 469 4.21 -24.95 -27.67
N HIS A 470 3.82 -25.70 -26.63
CA HIS A 470 4.59 -25.81 -25.40
C HIS A 470 5.67 -26.91 -25.42
N SER A 471 5.38 -28.09 -26.00
CA SER A 471 6.31 -29.25 -25.98
C SER A 471 7.26 -29.31 -27.18
N GLY A 472 6.81 -28.85 -28.35
CA GLY A 472 7.50 -29.05 -29.62
C GLY A 472 7.52 -30.47 -30.16
N HIS A 473 6.75 -31.41 -29.58
CA HIS A 473 6.63 -32.76 -30.12
C HIS A 473 5.87 -32.78 -31.45
N GLN A 474 6.51 -33.32 -32.50
CA GLN A 474 5.93 -33.38 -33.85
C GLN A 474 4.64 -34.17 -33.92
N LEU A 475 4.43 -35.15 -33.03
CA LEU A 475 3.16 -35.89 -32.93
C LEU A 475 1.95 -34.95 -32.84
N TYR A 476 2.05 -33.87 -32.05
CA TYR A 476 0.96 -32.91 -31.88
C TYR A 476 0.78 -32.00 -33.10
N MET A 477 1.86 -31.69 -33.83
CA MET A 477 1.77 -30.98 -35.11
C MET A 477 1.05 -31.83 -36.15
N GLU A 478 1.45 -33.09 -36.31
CA GLU A 478 0.80 -34.00 -37.26
C GLU A 478 -0.65 -34.28 -36.88
N ALA A 479 -0.96 -34.43 -35.58
CA ALA A 479 -2.34 -34.52 -35.10
C ALA A 479 -3.16 -33.25 -35.40
N THR A 480 -2.56 -32.07 -35.25
CA THR A 480 -3.18 -30.78 -35.61
C THR A 480 -3.51 -30.74 -37.11
N LYS A 481 -2.54 -31.09 -37.97
CA LYS A 481 -2.72 -31.13 -39.42
C LYS A 481 -3.80 -32.14 -39.82
N GLY A 482 -3.75 -33.36 -39.27
CA GLY A 482 -4.72 -34.42 -39.55
C GLY A 482 -6.14 -34.00 -39.19
N PHE A 483 -6.34 -33.46 -37.98
CA PHE A 483 -7.65 -32.98 -37.53
C PHE A 483 -8.22 -31.88 -38.44
N ILE A 484 -7.38 -30.93 -38.85
CA ILE A 484 -7.77 -29.84 -39.76
C ILE A 484 -8.16 -30.37 -41.14
N LEU A 485 -7.37 -31.31 -41.68
CA LEU A 485 -7.63 -31.92 -42.99
C LEU A 485 -8.91 -32.75 -42.99
N GLU A 486 -9.15 -33.52 -41.93
CA GLU A 486 -10.41 -34.27 -41.74
C GLU A 486 -11.61 -33.33 -41.70
N PHE A 487 -11.49 -32.20 -40.99
CA PHE A 487 -12.56 -31.21 -40.90
C PHE A 487 -12.85 -30.56 -42.26
N ALA A 488 -11.81 -30.12 -42.98
CA ALA A 488 -11.96 -29.54 -44.31
C ALA A 488 -12.54 -30.55 -45.32
N TYR A 489 -12.14 -31.82 -45.24
CA TYR A 489 -12.67 -32.89 -46.08
C TYR A 489 -14.14 -33.21 -45.77
N ALA A 490 -14.53 -33.20 -44.49
CA ALA A 490 -15.92 -33.36 -44.08
C ALA A 490 -16.79 -32.19 -44.60
N SER A 491 -16.31 -30.95 -44.48
CA SER A 491 -16.95 -29.76 -45.06
C SER A 491 -17.09 -29.87 -46.58
N PHE A 492 -16.03 -30.29 -47.28
CA PHE A 492 -16.05 -30.51 -48.73
C PHE A 492 -17.13 -31.53 -49.13
N LYS A 493 -17.18 -32.66 -48.43
CA LYS A 493 -18.15 -33.73 -48.68
C LYS A 493 -19.58 -33.27 -48.43
N SER A 494 -19.81 -32.47 -47.39
CA SER A 494 -21.13 -31.89 -47.11
C SER A 494 -21.58 -30.95 -48.24
N GLN A 495 -20.70 -30.06 -48.69
CA GLN A 495 -20.99 -29.15 -49.81
C GLN A 495 -21.25 -29.88 -51.13
N MET A 496 -20.56 -31.01 -51.38
CA MET A 496 -20.82 -31.86 -52.56
C MET A 496 -22.18 -32.57 -52.48
N LEU A 497 -22.60 -33.00 -51.29
CA LEU A 497 -23.90 -33.64 -51.07
C LEU A 497 -25.07 -32.64 -51.15
N GLU A 498 -24.84 -31.39 -50.73
CA GLU A 498 -25.84 -30.31 -50.80
C GLU A 498 -26.01 -29.73 -52.21
N ASN A 499 -24.96 -29.72 -53.04
CA ASN A 499 -24.97 -29.11 -54.38
C ASN A 499 -25.33 -30.06 -55.54
N GLY A 500 -25.67 -31.32 -55.28
CA GLY A 500 -26.37 -32.19 -56.24
C GLY A 500 -25.70 -32.44 -57.61
N HIS A 501 -24.41 -32.16 -57.80
CA HIS A 501 -23.69 -32.43 -59.04
C HIS A 501 -22.38 -33.18 -58.76
N ILE A 502 -22.32 -34.43 -59.20
CA ILE A 502 -21.08 -35.17 -59.38
C ILE A 502 -20.31 -34.49 -60.52
N VAL A 503 -19.34 -33.64 -60.18
CA VAL A 503 -18.33 -33.18 -61.14
C VAL A 503 -17.20 -34.24 -61.14
N PRO A 504 -16.86 -34.85 -62.28
CA PRO A 504 -15.73 -35.78 -62.33
C PRO A 504 -14.43 -35.01 -62.10
N LEU A 505 -13.66 -35.49 -61.13
CA LEU A 505 -12.30 -35.04 -60.83
C LEU A 505 -11.39 -35.17 -62.06
N LEU A 506 -10.84 -34.04 -62.52
CA LEU A 506 -9.59 -34.02 -63.28
C LEU A 506 -8.48 -33.55 -62.35
N GLY A 507 -7.59 -34.48 -61.98
CA GLY A 507 -6.22 -34.14 -61.62
C GLY A 507 -5.81 -34.21 -60.15
N PHE A 508 -6.18 -35.25 -59.40
CA PHE A 508 -5.36 -35.68 -58.25
C PHE A 508 -4.40 -36.78 -58.71
N TYR A 509 -3.20 -36.39 -59.15
CA TYR A 509 -2.05 -37.29 -59.14
C TYR A 509 -1.33 -37.10 -57.80
N GLN A 510 -1.53 -38.06 -56.89
CA GLN A 510 -0.53 -38.40 -55.88
C GLN A 510 0.38 -39.50 -56.46
N PRO A 511 1.65 -39.53 -56.05
CA PRO A 511 2.13 -40.77 -55.46
C PRO A 511 2.63 -40.53 -54.03
N PHE A 512 2.47 -41.61 -53.25
CA PHE A 512 2.74 -41.84 -51.84
C PHE A 512 4.01 -41.19 -51.25
#